data_AF-A0A379AC67-F1
#
_entry.id   AF-A0A379AC67-F1
#
_cell.length_a   1.000
_cell.length_b   1.000
_cell.length_c   1.000
_cell.angle_alpha   90.00
_cell.angle_beta   90.00
_cell.angle_gamma   90.00
#
_symmetry.space_group_name_H-M   'P 1'
#
loop_
_entity.id
_entity.type
_entity.pdbx_description
1 polymer ?
#
loop_
_entity_poly.entity_id
_entity_poly.type
_entity_poly.pdbx_seq_one_letter_code
_entity_poly.pdbx_strand_id
1 'polypeptide(L)' 'MAPAFRGGLAFNQFEVYNDALGKPGLRFFQHAAEVAERLGVKHVHVTLADERHYACATVIIES' A
#
# COMPACT_ATOMS: atom_id res chain seq x y z
N MET A 1 -10.03 14.11 12.48
CA MET A 1 -9.61 14.54 11.12
C MET A 1 -8.40 13.70 10.74
N ALA A 2 -8.56 12.68 9.91
CA ALA A 2 -7.42 11.90 9.42
C ALA A 2 -6.74 12.68 8.28
N PRO A 3 -5.41 12.79 8.23
CA PRO A 3 -4.74 13.53 7.17
C PRO A 3 -5.06 12.87 5.82
N ALA A 4 -5.59 13.65 4.89
CA ALA A 4 -6.08 13.15 3.62
C ALA A 4 -4.94 13.04 2.61
N PHE A 5 -4.81 11.89 1.97
CA PHE A 5 -4.32 11.85 0.60
C PHE A 5 -5.36 12.55 -0.29
N ARG A 6 -4.90 13.28 -1.31
CA ARG A 6 -5.80 13.93 -2.27
C ARG A 6 -6.72 12.87 -2.90
N GLY A 7 -8.01 13.19 -3.04
CA GLY A 7 -8.98 12.31 -3.71
C GLY A 7 -9.77 11.36 -2.80
N GLY A 8 -9.89 11.64 -1.49
CA GLY A 8 -10.73 10.85 -0.58
C GLY A 8 -10.06 9.60 -0.01
N LEU A 9 -8.75 9.45 -0.23
CA LEU A 9 -7.94 8.38 0.33
C LEU A 9 -7.42 8.77 1.71
N ALA A 10 -7.54 7.86 2.67
CA ALA A 10 -7.03 8.04 4.03
C ALA A 10 -5.95 7.00 4.35
N PHE A 11 -5.01 7.33 5.25
CA PHE A 11 -3.90 6.44 5.61
C PHE A 11 -4.36 5.06 6.11
N ASN A 12 -5.47 5.01 6.85
CA ASN A 12 -6.03 3.76 7.37
C ASN A 12 -6.68 2.87 6.29
N GLN A 13 -6.67 3.29 5.03
CA GLN A 13 -7.14 2.49 3.90
C GLN A 13 -6.01 1.69 3.23
N PHE A 14 -4.80 1.76 3.77
CA PHE A 14 -3.63 1.01 3.30
C PHE A 14 -2.98 0.28 4.47
N GLU A 15 -2.66 -1.01 4.28
CA GLU A 15 -1.88 -1.80 5.23
C GLU A 15 -0.68 -2.41 4.54
N VAL A 16 0.51 -2.18 5.09
CA VAL A 16 1.69 -2.97 4.79
C VAL A 16 1.66 -4.19 5.70
N TYR A 17 1.68 -5.38 5.12
CA TYR A 17 1.70 -6.64 5.86
C TYR A 17 2.86 -7.52 5.37
N ASN A 18 3.30 -8.45 6.19
CA ASN A 18 4.20 -9.52 5.76
C ASN A 18 3.38 -10.81 5.61
N ASP A 19 3.60 -11.54 4.52
CA ASP A 19 2.98 -12.85 4.35
C ASP A 19 3.62 -13.92 5.26
N ALA A 20 3.14 -15.16 5.16
CA ALA A 20 3.65 -16.28 5.96
C ALA A 20 5.14 -16.59 5.71
N LEU A 21 5.71 -16.14 4.59
CA LEU A 21 7.12 -16.32 4.22
C LEU A 21 7.95 -15.06 4.52
N GLY A 22 7.35 -14.02 5.10
CA GLY A 22 8.00 -12.75 5.41
C GLY A 22 8.13 -11.79 4.24
N LYS A 23 7.52 -12.09 3.08
CA LYS A 23 7.50 -11.15 1.95
C LYS A 23 6.54 -10.00 2.25
N PRO A 24 6.95 -8.73 2.10
CA PRO A 24 6.06 -7.61 2.31
C PRO A 24 5.04 -7.49 1.17
N GLY A 25 3.84 -7.04 1.53
CA GLY A 25 2.74 -6.76 0.62
C GLY A 25 1.96 -5.52 1.05
N LEU A 26 1.16 -4.98 0.13
CA LEU A 26 0.29 -3.84 0.38
C LEU A 26 -1.16 -4.29 0.17
N ARG A 27 -2.02 -4.02 1.15
CA ARG A 27 -3.45 -4.28 1.09
C ARG A 27 -4.21 -2.96 1.05
N PHE A 28 -5.21 -2.90 0.17
CA PHE A 28 -6.12 -1.76 0.05
C PHE A 28 -7.44 -2.07 0.75
N PHE A 29 -8.02 -1.07 1.40
CA PHE A 29 -9.32 -1.17 2.06
C PHE A 29 -10.26 -0.05 1.63
N GLN A 30 -11.56 -0.27 1.80
CA GLN A 30 -12.59 0.75 1.60
C GLN A 30 -12.42 1.40 0.21
N HIS A 31 -12.45 2.74 0.15
CA HIS A 31 -12.31 3.50 -1.08
C HIS A 31 -11.00 3.23 -1.83
N ALA A 32 -9.90 2.89 -1.14
CA ALA A 32 -8.64 2.55 -1.81
C ALA A 32 -8.76 1.26 -2.64
N ALA A 33 -9.54 0.29 -2.17
CA ALA A 33 -9.78 -0.95 -2.90
C ALA A 33 -10.58 -0.68 -4.19
N GLU A 34 -11.65 0.11 -4.10
CA GLU A 34 -12.46 0.52 -5.25
C GLU A 34 -11.64 1.27 -6.31
N VAL A 35 -10.73 2.15 -5.85
CA VAL A 35 -9.82 2.88 -6.74
C VAL A 35 -8.86 1.92 -7.41
N ALA A 36 -8.26 0.97 -6.68
CA ALA A 36 -7.34 -0.02 -7.24
C ALA A 36 -8.02 -0.91 -8.28
N GLU A 37 -9.25 -1.38 -8.01
CA GLU A 37 -10.04 -2.15 -8.97
C GLU A 37 -10.36 -1.34 -10.23
N ARG A 38 -10.81 -0.09 -10.07
CA ARG A 38 -11.11 0.80 -11.21
C ARG A 38 -9.89 1.12 -12.07
N LEU A 39 -8.71 1.19 -11.46
CA LEU A 39 -7.44 1.38 -12.17
C LEU A 39 -6.94 0.08 -12.82
N GLY A 40 -7.60 -1.06 -12.58
CA GLY A 40 -7.21 -2.34 -13.16
C GLY A 40 -5.91 -2.91 -12.58
N VAL A 41 -5.60 -2.61 -11.31
CA VAL A 41 -4.40 -3.12 -10.65
C VAL A 41 -4.39 -4.65 -10.65
N LYS A 42 -3.37 -5.26 -11.25
CA LYS A 42 -3.18 -6.72 -11.29
C LYS A 42 -2.13 -7.20 -10.32
N HIS A 43 -1.02 -6.47 -10.22
CA HIS A 43 0.09 -6.84 -9.34
C HIS A 43 0.59 -5.63 -8.56
N VAL A 44 0.96 -5.90 -7.30
CA VAL A 44 1.58 -4.92 -6.40
C VAL A 44 2.85 -5.53 -5.85
N HIS A 45 3.98 -4.88 -6.14
CA HIS A 45 5.29 -5.27 -5.65
C HIS A 45 5.72 -4.29 -4.58
N VAL A 46 6.06 -4.80 -3.39
CA VAL A 46 6.50 -4.00 -2.26
C VAL A 46 7.90 -4.42 -1.88
N THR A 47 8.76 -3.43 -1.66
CA THR A 47 10.08 -3.60 -1.06
C THR A 47 10.17 -2.69 0.15
N LEU A 48 10.55 -3.26 1.29
CA LEU A 48 10.83 -2.51 2.52
C LEU A 48 12.34 -2.46 2.74
N ALA A 49 12.84 -1.28 3.07
CA ALA A 49 14.21 -1.07 3.52
C ALA A 49 14.14 -0.43 4.91
N ASP A 50 14.77 -1.06 5.89
CA ASP A 50 14.86 -0.56 7.26
C ASP A 50 16.34 -0.29 7.58
N GLU A 51 16.63 0.96 7.91
CA GLU A 51 17.90 1.42 8.43
C GLU A 51 17.69 1.88 9.88
N ARG A 52 18.79 1.97 10.65
CA ARG A 52 18.76 2.25 12.10
C ARG A 52 17.88 3.44 12.52
N HIS A 53 17.67 4.40 11.64
CA HIS A 53 16.87 5.60 11.90
C HIS A 53 15.70 5.80 10.93
N TYR A 54 15.58 4.98 9.89
CA TYR A 54 14.63 5.22 8.81
C TYR A 54 14.06 3.92 8.26
N ALA A 55 12.73 3.87 8.11
CA ALA A 55 12.07 2.85 7.32
C ALA A 55 11.55 3.47 6.03
N CYS A 56 11.83 2.83 4.91
CA CYS A 56 11.37 3.23 3.58
C CYS A 56 10.62 2.06 2.92
N ALA A 57 9.58 2.39 2.15
CA ALA A 57 8.85 1.44 1.34
C ALA A 57 8.81 1.92 -0.11
N THR A 58 9.20 1.05 -1.03
CA THR A 58 9.03 1.25 -2.47
C THR A 58 7.90 0.36 -2.95
N VAL A 59 6.92 0.94 -3.65
CA VAL A 59 5.75 0.23 -4.16
C VAL A 59 5.64 0.43 -5.66
N ILE A 60 5.51 -0.66 -6.41
CA ILE A 60 5.26 -0.66 -7.85
C ILE A 60 3.91 -1.34 -8.09
N ILE A 61 3.06 -0.70 -8.90
CA ILE A 61 1.71 -1.16 -9.23
C ILE A 61 1.63 -1.31 -10.75
N GLU A 62 1.17 -2.46 -11.23
CA GLU A 62 1.02 -2.75 -12.67
C GLU A 62 -0.34 -3.42 -12.98
N SER A 63 -0.77 -3.29 -14.24
CA SER A 63 -2.08 -3.70 -14.77
C SER A 63 -2.01 -4.69 -15.93
#